data_AF-A0A165TWB8-F1
#
_entry.id   AF-A0A165TWB8-F1
#
_cell.length_a   1.000
_cell.length_b   1.000
_cell.length_c   1.000
_cell.angle_alpha   90.00
_cell.angle_beta   90.00
_cell.angle_gamma   90.00
#
_symmetry.space_group_name_H-M   'P 1'
#
loop_
_entity.id
_entity.type
_entity.pdbx_description
1 polymer ?
#
loop_
_entity_poly.entity_id
_entity_poly.type
_entity_poly.pdbx_seq_one_letter_code
_entity_poly.pdbx_strand_id
1 'polypeptide(L)'
;MDVDCLNEEDCKKYMSEGKCFRCGQKGHCASDHKKDECNYGGFCLRQLKSTLSLPLLLRSIVIRGTLKDNERTLHIPVQIGHRDVDTHALLDTGCMGKVISKEFAQKAKLPLYRLWKPIIATTADGTVMKGGLIRHFILTKMRIGGKAKLHWFIVANI
;
A
#
# COMPACT_ATOMS: atom_id res chain seq x y z
N MET A 1 -13.26 0.52 -19.56
CA MET A 1 -12.65 -0.79 -19.84
C MET A 1 -12.04 -1.27 -18.55
N ASP A 2 -12.34 -2.50 -18.14
CA ASP A 2 -11.75 -3.10 -16.94
C ASP A 2 -10.25 -3.32 -17.17
N VAL A 3 -9.44 -2.47 -16.55
CA VAL A 3 -7.97 -2.41 -16.71
C VAL A 3 -7.29 -3.64 -16.09
N ASP A 4 -7.97 -4.31 -15.15
CA ASP A 4 -7.46 -5.46 -14.41
C ASP A 4 -7.48 -6.78 -15.23
N CYS A 5 -7.93 -6.71 -16.49
CA CYS A 5 -8.08 -7.87 -17.38
C CYS A 5 -7.24 -7.79 -18.67
N LEU A 6 -6.24 -6.92 -18.78
CA LEU A 6 -5.38 -6.85 -19.96
C LEU A 6 -4.36 -8.00 -19.95
N ASN A 7 -4.30 -8.78 -21.03
CA ASN A 7 -3.30 -9.83 -21.17
C ASN A 7 -1.88 -9.23 -21.34
N GLU A 8 -0.83 -10.06 -21.21
CA GLU A 8 0.56 -9.58 -21.33
C GLU A 8 0.92 -9.03 -22.72
N GLU A 9 0.31 -9.54 -23.78
CA GLU A 9 0.48 -9.07 -25.16
C GLU A 9 -0.16 -7.70 -25.38
N ASP A 10 -1.35 -7.48 -24.83
CA ASP A 10 -2.06 -6.20 -24.84
C ASP A 10 -1.28 -5.15 -24.05
N CYS A 11 -0.71 -5.53 -22.90
CA CYS A 11 0.17 -4.65 -22.14
C CYS A 11 1.39 -4.23 -22.98
N LYS A 12 2.07 -5.17 -23.64
CA LYS A 12 3.22 -4.88 -24.51
C LYS A 12 2.83 -3.97 -25.67
N LYS A 13 1.67 -4.19 -26.26
CA LYS A 13 1.12 -3.35 -27.34
C LYS A 13 0.80 -1.93 -26.87
N TYR A 14 0.23 -1.77 -25.67
CA TYR A 14 -0.03 -0.45 -25.11
C TYR A 14 1.26 0.31 -24.80
N MET A 15 2.29 -0.39 -24.30
CA MET A 15 3.61 0.20 -24.08
C MET A 15 4.28 0.62 -25.39
N SER A 16 4.28 -0.26 -26.40
CA SER A 16 4.91 0.04 -27.70
C SER A 16 4.19 1.16 -28.46
N GLU A 17 2.86 1.24 -28.31
CA GLU A 17 2.06 2.26 -28.96
C GLU A 17 1.97 3.57 -28.16
N GLY A 18 2.48 3.61 -26.92
CA GLY A 18 2.42 4.78 -26.03
C GLY A 18 1.01 5.13 -25.58
N LYS A 19 0.17 4.12 -25.33
CA LYS A 19 -1.23 4.30 -24.94
C LYS A 19 -1.41 4.29 -23.43
N CYS A 20 -2.30 5.15 -22.94
CA CYS A 20 -2.72 5.19 -21.55
C CYS A 20 -3.46 3.90 -21.15
N PHE A 21 -3.00 3.22 -20.10
CA PHE A 21 -3.64 2.00 -19.58
C PHE A 21 -5.05 2.21 -19.01
N ARG A 22 -5.44 3.45 -18.72
CA ARG A 22 -6.78 3.77 -18.19
C ARG A 22 -7.81 4.02 -19.29
N CYS A 23 -7.43 4.63 -20.41
CA CYS A 23 -8.38 5.04 -21.47
C CYS A 23 -7.99 4.65 -22.90
N GLY A 24 -6.81 4.06 -23.11
CA GLY A 24 -6.30 3.66 -24.42
C GLY A 24 -5.81 4.79 -25.34
N GLN A 25 -5.90 6.05 -24.91
CA GLN A 25 -5.46 7.21 -25.70
C GLN A 25 -3.97 7.48 -25.56
N LYS A 26 -3.36 8.05 -26.60
CA LYS A 26 -1.94 8.45 -26.61
C LYS A 26 -1.77 9.88 -26.11
N GLY A 27 -0.58 10.22 -25.63
CA GLY A 27 -0.20 11.59 -25.26
C GLY A 27 -0.33 11.92 -23.76
N HIS A 28 -0.76 10.98 -22.94
CA HIS A 28 -0.79 11.12 -21.47
C HIS A 28 -0.69 9.76 -20.77
N CYS A 29 -0.31 9.78 -19.50
CA CYS A 29 -0.24 8.61 -18.63
C CYS A 29 -1.56 8.43 -17.85
N ALA A 30 -1.85 7.20 -17.39
CA ALA A 30 -3.04 6.92 -16.56
C ALA A 30 -3.14 7.82 -15.31
N SER A 31 -2.00 8.28 -14.81
CA SER A 31 -1.86 9.23 -13.69
C SER A 31 -2.37 10.64 -13.99
N ASP A 32 -2.47 11.03 -15.27
CA ASP A 32 -2.86 12.37 -15.72
C ASP A 32 -4.38 12.54 -15.81
N HIS A 33 -5.13 11.43 -15.74
CA HIS A 33 -6.58 11.51 -15.60
C HIS A 33 -6.93 12.19 -14.28
N LYS A 34 -7.83 13.19 -14.36
CA LYS A 34 -8.50 13.74 -13.18
C LYS A 34 -9.07 12.57 -12.39
N LYS A 35 -8.74 12.51 -11.10
CA LYS A 35 -9.27 11.48 -10.21
C LYS A 35 -10.78 11.65 -10.20
N ASP A 36 -11.50 10.63 -10.64
CA ASP A 36 -12.93 10.57 -10.43
C ASP A 36 -13.19 10.84 -8.94
N GLU A 37 -14.13 11.74 -8.67
CA GLU A 37 -14.68 11.87 -7.34
C GLU A 37 -15.26 10.49 -7.00
N CYS A 38 -14.64 9.82 -6.04
CA CYS A 38 -15.09 8.52 -5.59
C CYS A 38 -16.48 8.71 -4.98
N ASN A 39 -17.51 8.43 -5.77
CA ASN A 39 -18.92 8.47 -5.37
C ASN A 39 -19.38 7.20 -4.65
N TYR A 40 -18.46 6.39 -4.14
CA TYR A 40 -18.80 5.34 -3.18
C TYR A 40 -18.87 5.96 -1.78
N GLY A 41 -20.11 6.21 -1.33
CA GLY A 41 -20.43 6.49 0.06
C GLY A 41 -19.88 5.38 0.96
N GLY A 42 -18.73 5.62 1.58
CA GLY A 42 -18.07 4.60 2.39
C GLY A 42 -16.60 4.90 2.66
N PHE A 43 -16.34 5.90 3.52
CA PHE A 43 -15.05 6.10 4.19
C PHE A 43 -13.80 6.10 3.28
N CYS A 44 -13.72 7.14 2.44
CA CYS A 44 -12.44 7.58 1.89
C CYS A 44 -11.48 7.92 3.03
N LEU A 45 -10.37 7.18 3.18
CA LEU A 45 -9.19 7.58 3.96
C LEU A 45 -8.46 8.82 3.36
N ARG A 46 -9.22 9.73 2.72
CA ARG A 46 -8.75 11.05 2.25
C ARG A 46 -8.55 12.05 3.39
N GLN A 47 -8.90 11.71 4.64
CA GLN A 47 -8.77 12.60 5.80
C GLN A 47 -7.48 12.45 6.63
N LEU A 48 -6.35 12.09 6.00
CA LEU A 48 -5.01 12.37 6.55
C LEU A 48 -4.21 13.28 5.60
N LYS A 49 -4.91 14.15 4.88
CA LYS A 49 -4.34 15.29 4.16
C LYS A 49 -4.68 16.59 4.89
N SER A 50 -3.99 16.90 5.98
CA SER A 50 -3.93 18.31 6.44
C SER A 50 -2.78 18.66 7.38
N THR A 51 -1.89 17.73 7.72
CA THR A 51 -0.67 18.12 8.46
C THR A 51 0.57 17.52 7.81
N LEU A 52 1.42 18.42 7.31
CA LEU A 52 2.76 18.23 6.76
C LEU A 52 2.85 17.86 5.28
N SER A 53 2.92 18.92 4.47
CA SER A 53 3.62 18.95 3.19
C SER A 53 5.07 18.49 3.38
N LEU A 54 5.38 17.25 2.99
CA LEU A 54 6.75 16.79 2.80
C LEU A 54 6.87 16.08 1.45
N PRO A 55 7.97 16.32 0.69
CA PRO A 55 8.16 15.73 -0.63
C PRO A 55 8.56 14.25 -0.52
N LEU A 56 8.21 13.47 -1.55
CA LEU A 56 8.50 12.03 -1.71
C LEU A 56 7.87 11.14 -0.62
N LEU A 57 6.54 11.21 -0.53
CA LEU A 57 5.76 10.36 0.36
C LEU A 57 5.54 8.99 -0.30
N LEU A 58 6.31 7.99 0.11
CA LEU A 58 5.94 6.58 -0.04
C LEU A 58 4.47 6.41 0.34
N ARG A 59 3.62 6.26 -0.66
CA ARG A 59 2.16 6.21 -0.49
C ARG A 59 1.74 4.87 0.12
N SER A 60 2.48 3.82 -0.19
CA SER A 60 2.13 2.45 0.17
C SER A 60 3.38 1.60 0.42
N ILE A 61 3.37 0.88 1.55
CA ILE A 61 4.45 -0.01 2.00
C ILE A 61 3.79 -1.18 2.70
N VAL A 62 4.22 -2.40 2.39
CA VAL A 62 3.73 -3.60 3.05
C VAL A 62 4.88 -4.29 3.79
N ILE A 63 4.73 -4.53 5.09
CA ILE A 63 5.75 -5.17 5.93
C ILE A 63 5.29 -6.58 6.32
N ARG A 64 6.01 -7.59 5.81
CA ARG A 64 5.77 -9.01 6.08
C ARG A 64 6.96 -9.60 6.85
N GLY A 65 6.68 -10.45 7.83
CA GLY A 65 7.70 -10.96 8.76
C GLY A 65 8.70 -11.96 8.19
N THR A 66 8.45 -12.46 6.98
CA THR A 66 9.36 -13.30 6.20
C THR A 66 8.94 -13.19 4.74
N LEU A 67 9.85 -12.75 3.87
CA LEU A 67 9.65 -12.79 2.44
C LEU A 67 10.46 -13.97 1.91
N LYS A 68 9.82 -14.89 1.20
CA LYS A 68 10.56 -15.69 0.23
C LYS A 68 10.88 -14.72 -0.91
N ASP A 69 12.15 -14.36 -1.07
CA ASP A 69 12.59 -13.54 -2.19
C ASP A 69 12.08 -14.19 -3.48
N ASN A 70 11.14 -13.52 -4.11
CA ASN A 70 10.77 -13.82 -5.48
C ASN A 70 11.40 -12.70 -6.29
N GLU A 71 12.16 -13.02 -7.35
CA GLU A 71 13.03 -12.08 -8.08
C GLU A 71 12.29 -10.92 -8.77
N ARG A 72 10.97 -10.81 -8.61
CA ARG A 72 10.09 -9.81 -9.23
C ARG A 72 9.47 -8.82 -8.24
N THR A 73 9.87 -8.82 -6.98
CA THR A 73 9.34 -7.91 -5.96
C THR A 73 10.37 -6.87 -5.53
N LEU A 74 9.91 -5.61 -5.37
CA LEU A 74 10.78 -4.52 -4.94
C LEU A 74 10.73 -4.39 -3.41
N HIS A 75 11.87 -4.64 -2.77
CA HIS A 75 12.02 -4.53 -1.32
C HIS A 75 13.04 -3.46 -0.94
N ILE A 76 12.77 -2.79 0.18
CA ILE A 76 13.74 -1.90 0.83
C ILE A 76 13.99 -2.35 2.27
N PRO A 77 15.24 -2.31 2.74
CA PRO A 77 15.55 -2.57 4.15
C PRO A 77 15.02 -1.41 5.00
N VAL A 78 14.29 -1.75 6.06
CA VAL A 78 13.74 -0.80 7.02
C VAL A 78 13.92 -1.31 8.43
N GLN A 79 13.98 -0.40 9.39
CA GLN A 79 13.86 -0.74 10.80
C GLN A 79 12.56 -0.22 11.37
N ILE A 80 11.90 -1.03 12.19
CA ILE A 80 10.57 -0.73 12.74
C ILE A 80 10.58 -0.86 14.26
N GLY A 81 9.89 0.06 14.93
CA GLY A 81 9.67 -0.03 16.36
C GLY A 81 10.68 0.76 17.18
N HIS A 82 10.52 0.68 18.50
CA HIS A 82 11.48 1.25 19.44
C HIS A 82 12.76 0.40 19.54
N ARG A 83 12.68 -0.87 19.16
CA ARG A 83 13.81 -1.81 19.18
C ARG A 83 14.52 -1.88 17.83
N ASP A 84 14.14 -1.03 16.87
CA ASP A 84 14.70 -0.96 15.52
C ASP A 84 14.85 -2.35 14.87
N VAL A 85 13.76 -3.11 14.84
CA VAL A 85 13.76 -4.46 14.27
C VAL A 85 14.00 -4.37 12.77
N ASP A 86 15.13 -4.93 12.32
CA ASP A 86 15.49 -5.02 10.90
C ASP A 86 14.50 -5.91 10.14
N THR A 87 13.98 -5.40 9.03
CA THR A 87 13.08 -6.13 8.13
C THR A 87 13.14 -5.58 6.72
N HIS A 88 12.64 -6.35 5.76
CA HIS A 88 12.43 -5.89 4.40
C HIS A 88 10.97 -5.47 4.21
N ALA A 89 10.76 -4.30 3.63
CA ALA A 89 9.45 -3.76 3.33
C ALA A 89 9.21 -3.80 1.82
N LEU A 90 8.06 -4.35 1.41
CA LEU A 90 7.61 -4.38 0.03
C LEU A 90 7.10 -2.99 -0.38
N LEU A 91 7.58 -2.53 -1.53
CA LEU A 91 7.04 -1.37 -2.21
C LEU A 91 5.94 -1.82 -3.17
N ASP A 92 4.70 -1.59 -2.76
CA ASP A 92 3.52 -2.06 -3.49
C ASP A 92 2.67 -0.87 -3.92
N THR A 93 2.78 -0.47 -5.19
CA THR A 93 1.98 0.61 -5.77
C THR A 93 0.50 0.26 -5.90
N GLY A 94 0.14 -1.02 -5.87
CA GLY A 94 -1.24 -1.51 -5.86
C GLY A 94 -1.92 -1.42 -4.49
N CYS A 95 -1.15 -1.23 -3.42
CA CYS A 95 -1.71 -1.05 -2.09
C CYS A 95 -2.09 0.43 -1.85
N MET A 96 -3.25 0.67 -1.24
CA MET A 96 -3.71 2.04 -0.95
C MET A 96 -3.08 2.66 0.32
N GLY A 97 -2.34 1.89 1.11
CA GLY A 97 -1.84 2.35 2.40
C GLY A 97 -0.57 1.65 2.88
N LYS A 98 -0.17 2.00 4.10
CA LYS A 98 0.92 1.32 4.81
C LYS A 98 0.33 0.18 5.62
N VAL A 99 0.74 -1.04 5.32
CA VAL A 99 0.20 -2.26 5.92
C VAL A 99 1.32 -3.01 6.62
N ILE A 100 1.02 -3.52 7.80
CA ILE A 100 1.91 -4.39 8.56
C ILE A 100 1.17 -5.69 8.85
N SER A 101 1.84 -6.81 8.62
CA SER A 101 1.26 -8.11 8.94
C SER A 101 1.04 -8.24 10.46
N LYS A 102 -0.09 -8.83 10.85
CA LYS A 102 -0.44 -9.08 12.25
C LYS A 102 0.62 -9.94 12.93
N GLU A 103 1.11 -10.97 12.25
CA GLU A 103 2.14 -11.88 12.75
C GLU A 103 3.45 -11.14 13.06
N PHE A 104 3.92 -10.29 12.13
CA PHE A 104 5.12 -9.49 12.37
C PHE A 104 4.92 -8.50 13.52
N ALA A 105 3.78 -7.81 13.57
CA ALA A 105 3.49 -6.88 14.65
C ALA A 105 3.53 -7.54 16.04
N GLN A 106 2.99 -8.76 16.14
CA GLN A 106 3.04 -9.57 17.36
C GLN A 106 4.47 -10.02 17.69
N LYS A 107 5.20 -10.55 16.71
CA LYS A 107 6.59 -11.00 16.87
C LYS A 107 7.51 -9.86 17.31
N ALA A 108 7.37 -8.69 16.68
CA ALA A 108 8.13 -7.47 17.00
C ALA A 108 7.61 -6.75 18.26
N LYS A 109 6.56 -7.27 18.92
CA LYS A 109 5.95 -6.71 20.14
C LYS A 109 5.57 -5.23 19.97
N LEU A 110 5.04 -4.87 18.79
CA LEU A 110 4.59 -3.52 18.51
C LEU A 110 3.25 -3.24 19.22
N PRO A 111 3.00 -1.99 19.66
CA PRO A 111 1.74 -1.63 20.30
C PRO A 111 0.61 -1.60 19.27
N LEU A 112 -0.42 -2.42 19.48
CA LEU A 112 -1.63 -2.41 18.66
C LEU A 112 -2.69 -1.51 19.29
N TYR A 113 -3.24 -0.60 18.48
CA TYR A 113 -4.36 0.26 18.86
C TYR A 113 -5.60 -0.13 18.07
N ARG A 114 -6.77 -0.03 18.71
CA ARG A 114 -8.04 -0.35 18.05
C ARG A 114 -8.51 0.83 17.20
N LEU A 115 -8.93 0.53 15.98
CA LEU A 115 -9.65 1.47 15.13
C LEU A 115 -11.06 1.68 15.67
N TRP A 116 -11.50 2.93 15.71
CA TRP A 116 -12.87 3.28 16.09
C TRP A 116 -13.92 2.70 15.14
N LYS A 117 -13.58 2.56 13.84
CA LYS A 117 -14.39 1.88 12.83
C LYS A 117 -13.56 0.81 12.10
N PRO A 118 -14.03 -0.44 12.01
CA PRO A 118 -13.36 -1.48 11.22
C PRO A 118 -13.31 -1.13 9.73
N ILE A 119 -12.24 -1.57 9.06
CA ILE A 119 -12.04 -1.41 7.61
C ILE A 119 -12.26 -2.77 6.94
N ILE A 120 -13.06 -2.78 5.86
CA ILE A 120 -13.17 -3.91 4.95
C ILE A 120 -12.11 -3.68 3.87
N ALA A 121 -11.14 -4.58 3.79
CA ALA A 121 -10.13 -4.52 2.74
C ALA A 121 -10.49 -5.48 1.61
N THR A 122 -10.35 -5.00 0.38
CA THR A 122 -10.54 -5.77 -0.84
C THR A 122 -9.21 -5.89 -1.58
N THR A 123 -8.99 -7.04 -2.21
CA THR A 123 -7.90 -7.26 -3.16
C THR A 123 -8.21 -6.55 -4.48
N ALA A 124 -7.23 -6.51 -5.39
CA ALA A 124 -7.37 -5.79 -6.67
C ALA A 124 -8.50 -6.33 -7.54
N ASP A 125 -8.79 -7.62 -7.47
CA ASP A 125 -9.91 -8.31 -8.11
C ASP A 125 -11.28 -8.03 -7.44
N GLY A 126 -11.34 -7.13 -6.45
CA GLY A 126 -12.56 -6.76 -5.74
C GLY A 126 -12.99 -7.75 -4.65
N THR A 127 -12.30 -8.89 -4.51
CA THR A 127 -12.59 -9.88 -3.49
C THR A 127 -12.26 -9.36 -2.09
N VAL A 128 -13.09 -9.64 -1.09
CA VAL A 128 -12.77 -9.29 0.30
C VAL A 128 -11.58 -10.12 0.78
N MET A 129 -10.59 -9.45 1.38
CA MET A 129 -9.42 -10.12 1.93
C MET A 129 -9.83 -11.20 2.93
N LYS A 130 -9.33 -12.43 2.73
CA LYS A 130 -9.58 -13.59 3.61
C LYS A 130 -9.21 -13.34 5.08
N GLY A 131 -8.32 -12.38 5.32
CA GLY A 131 -7.91 -11.93 6.66
C GLY A 131 -9.01 -11.27 7.49
N GLY A 132 -10.18 -11.01 6.90
CA GLY A 132 -11.34 -10.44 7.58
C GLY A 132 -11.23 -8.93 7.83
N LEU A 133 -12.07 -8.44 8.74
CA LEU A 133 -12.15 -7.01 9.08
C LEU A 133 -10.86 -6.53 9.74
N ILE A 134 -10.28 -5.47 9.20
CA ILE A 134 -9.15 -4.81 9.82
C ILE A 134 -9.66 -3.91 10.95
N ARG A 135 -9.18 -4.16 12.16
CA ARG A 135 -9.65 -3.49 13.39
C ARG A 135 -8.55 -2.77 14.15
N HIS A 136 -7.29 -2.91 13.73
CA HIS A 136 -6.15 -2.39 14.47
C HIS A 136 -5.23 -1.57 13.57
N PHE A 137 -4.57 -0.61 14.19
CA PHE A 137 -3.48 0.15 13.61
C PHE A 137 -2.30 0.21 14.57
N ILE A 138 -1.14 0.58 14.06
CA ILE A 138 0.09 0.79 14.82
C ILE A 138 0.62 2.16 14.47
N LEU A 139 1.03 2.90 15.50
CA LEU A 139 1.80 4.13 15.36
C LEU A 139 3.23 3.84 15.81
N THR A 140 4.16 3.80 14.88
CA THR A 140 5.55 3.41 15.19
C THR A 140 6.58 4.13 14.33
N LYS A 141 7.80 4.23 14.84
CA LYS A 141 8.93 4.77 14.08
C LYS A 141 9.35 3.75 13.01
N MET A 142 9.55 4.25 11.79
CA MET A 142 10.20 3.52 10.71
C MET A 142 11.46 4.27 10.31
N ARG A 143 12.59 3.56 10.23
CA ARG A 143 13.87 4.09 9.77
C ARG A 143 14.18 3.54 8.39
N ILE A 144 14.46 4.44 7.45
CA ILE A 144 14.88 4.12 6.08
C ILE A 144 16.15 4.92 5.81
N GLY A 145 17.25 4.25 5.43
CA GLY A 145 18.52 4.91 5.11
C GLY A 145 19.00 5.87 6.19
N GLY A 146 18.89 5.48 7.47
CA GLY A 146 19.31 6.30 8.60
C GLY A 146 18.27 7.32 9.11
N LYS A 147 17.25 7.65 8.33
CA LYS A 147 16.24 8.66 8.71
C LYS A 147 15.02 8.00 9.34
N ALA A 148 14.73 8.34 10.59
CA ALA A 148 13.57 7.84 11.32
C ALA A 148 12.39 8.82 11.20
N LYS A 149 11.21 8.29 10.89
CA LYS A 149 9.94 9.03 10.88
C LYS A 149 8.85 8.22 11.57
N LEU A 150 7.88 8.91 12.16
CA LEU A 150 6.72 8.26 12.77
C LEU A 150 5.67 7.98 11.69
N HIS A 151 5.14 6.76 11.66
CA HIS A 151 4.17 6.32 10.65
C HIS A 151 3.01 5.56 11.27
N TRP A 152 1.85 5.75 10.65
CA TRP A 152 0.64 4.95 10.89
C TRP A 152 0.63 3.77 9.93
N PHE A 153 0.44 2.57 10.48
CA PHE A 153 0.28 1.33 9.72
C PHE A 153 -1.06 0.69 10.08
N ILE A 154 -1.73 0.16 9.07
CA ILE A 154 -2.91 -0.68 9.24
C ILE A 154 -2.45 -2.13 9.46
N VAL A 155 -3.02 -2.81 10.45
CA VAL A 155 -2.66 -4.20 10.78
C VAL A 155 -3.59 -5.17 10.08
N ALA A 156 -3.06 -5.94 9.13
CA ALA A 156 -3.84 -6.90 8.36
C ALA A 156 -3.27 -8.32 8.51
N ASN A 157 -4.10 -9.32 8.25
CA ASN A 157 -3.66 -10.72 8.13
C ASN A 157 -3.34 -10.99 6.66
N ILE A 158 -2.04 -10.94 6.29
CA ILE A 158 -1.52 -10.92 4.91
C ILE A 158 -0.33 -11.83 4.72
#